data_AF-A0A964KBK6-F1
#
_entry.id   AF-A0A964KBK6-F1
#
_cell.length_a   1.000
_cell.length_b   1.000
_cell.length_c   1.000
_cell.angle_alpha   90.00
_cell.angle_beta   90.00
_cell.angle_gamma   90.00
#
_symmetry.space_group_name_H-M   'P 1'
#
loop_
_entity.id
_entity.type
_entity.pdbx_description
1 polymer ?
#
loop_
_entity_poly.entity_id
_entity_poly.type
_entity_poly.pdbx_seq_one_letter_code
_entity_poly.pdbx_strand_id
1 'polypeptide(L)'
;MKVRHRAILTAAALFAAAMGYAHAAATQEQETRFRAFLSAFRDDALRAGINAQTYDSAIANIDVNTRVQELNERQPEFVRPVWDYLAGAVSNTRIVKGREMIAANEALFSRLQNSYGVKREVLAAIWGLESNYGQNTGTFNIFEALATLAYDGGRTTFGRRQLIAALKIAQEQGRNPATMTSSWAGAMGHTQFIPTTYLEHAVDGDGDGKRDVWDSPADALASAANYLKESGWRGERFWGEEAKLPASFPFEQAEPNTRKTLDAWGAMGVTKPSGEAFSGSEPAFIFLPAGHRGPAFLATGNFNAILRYNNATSYALAVGMLSDLLGGGMALVAEWPRDEFPLDARQNTALQEGLTALGFDTGGSDGVFGQRSRTALRDYQRSRGLAPDGFPTPELLTRILNERGSRQ
;
A
#
# COMPACT_ATOMS: atom_id res chain seq x y z
N MET A 1 -38.53 18.53 -47.21
CA MET A 1 -37.23 18.12 -46.65
C MET A 1 -36.61 19.14 -45.67
N LYS A 2 -36.71 20.46 -45.90
CA LYS A 2 -36.15 21.52 -45.01
C LYS A 2 -36.83 21.69 -43.63
N VAL A 3 -38.13 21.36 -43.49
CA VAL A 3 -38.87 21.53 -42.21
C VAL A 3 -38.51 20.47 -41.17
N ARG A 4 -38.26 19.22 -41.59
CA ARG A 4 -37.84 18.12 -40.69
C ARG A 4 -36.43 18.31 -40.11
N HIS A 5 -35.51 18.94 -40.86
CA HIS A 5 -34.16 19.24 -40.38
C HIS A 5 -34.15 20.35 -39.30
N ARG A 6 -35.02 21.36 -39.42
CA ARG A 6 -35.15 22.40 -38.38
C ARG A 6 -35.70 21.84 -37.07
N ALA A 7 -36.73 20.99 -37.11
CA ALA A 7 -37.31 20.40 -35.91
C ALA A 7 -36.34 19.49 -35.14
N ILE A 8 -35.49 18.73 -35.85
CA ILE A 8 -34.45 17.87 -35.24
C ILE A 8 -33.35 18.71 -34.59
N LEU A 9 -32.91 19.80 -35.23
CA LEU A 9 -31.90 20.71 -34.66
C LEU A 9 -32.41 21.47 -33.43
N THR A 10 -33.70 21.86 -33.39
CA THR A 10 -34.30 22.52 -32.21
C THR A 10 -34.49 21.54 -31.04
N ALA A 11 -34.87 20.29 -31.29
CA ALA A 11 -35.01 19.27 -30.26
C ALA A 11 -33.65 18.89 -29.65
N ALA A 12 -32.59 18.79 -30.46
CA ALA A 12 -31.23 18.54 -29.97
C ALA A 12 -30.68 19.69 -29.10
N ALA A 13 -30.96 20.94 -29.48
CA ALA A 13 -30.58 22.12 -28.68
C ALA A 13 -31.33 22.20 -27.34
N LEU A 14 -32.62 21.85 -27.31
CA LEU A 14 -33.42 21.80 -26.09
C LEU A 14 -32.97 20.67 -25.16
N PHE A 15 -32.57 19.52 -25.71
CA PHE A 15 -32.05 18.39 -24.92
C PHE A 15 -30.66 18.70 -24.32
N ALA A 16 -29.77 19.31 -25.10
CA ALA A 16 -28.47 19.77 -24.61
C ALA A 16 -28.61 20.86 -23.52
N ALA A 17 -29.56 21.79 -23.67
CA ALA A 17 -29.85 22.78 -22.65
C ALA A 17 -30.41 22.12 -21.37
N ALA A 18 -31.36 21.20 -21.49
CA ALA A 18 -31.94 20.48 -20.34
C ALA A 18 -30.89 19.64 -19.60
N MET A 19 -29.97 18.98 -20.31
CA MET A 19 -28.82 18.30 -19.71
C MET A 19 -27.88 19.27 -18.99
N GLY A 20 -27.62 20.45 -19.56
CA GLY A 20 -26.82 21.49 -18.92
C GLY A 20 -27.45 22.02 -17.63
N TYR A 21 -28.76 22.26 -17.62
CA TYR A 21 -29.50 22.68 -16.42
C TYR A 21 -29.51 21.60 -15.33
N ALA A 22 -29.75 20.33 -15.70
CA ALA A 22 -29.75 19.22 -14.75
C ALA A 22 -28.37 19.00 -14.11
N HIS A 23 -27.30 19.11 -14.90
CA HIS A 23 -25.93 19.01 -14.39
C HIS A 23 -25.59 20.17 -13.43
N ALA A 24 -25.93 21.41 -13.79
CA ALA A 24 -25.72 22.57 -12.93
C ALA A 24 -26.50 22.46 -11.60
N ALA A 25 -27.75 21.98 -11.65
CA ALA A 25 -28.56 21.77 -10.45
C ALA A 25 -27.97 20.68 -9.52
N ALA A 26 -27.48 19.58 -10.09
CA ALA A 26 -26.84 18.50 -9.32
C ALA A 26 -25.54 18.95 -8.65
N THR A 27 -24.71 19.74 -9.35
CA THR A 27 -23.50 20.34 -8.79
C THR A 27 -23.82 21.29 -7.64
N GLN A 28 -24.83 22.15 -7.82
CA GLN A 28 -25.28 23.09 -6.77
C GLN A 28 -25.82 22.36 -5.53
N GLU A 29 -26.56 21.26 -5.73
CA GLU A 29 -27.05 20.42 -4.63
C GLU A 29 -25.89 19.76 -3.87
N GLN A 30 -24.91 19.21 -4.59
CA GLN A 30 -23.73 18.59 -3.97
C GLN A 30 -22.93 19.61 -3.15
N GLU A 31 -22.71 20.81 -3.68
CA GLU A 31 -22.04 21.89 -2.97
C GLU A 31 -22.81 22.28 -1.70
N THR A 32 -24.12 22.46 -1.81
CA THR A 32 -24.99 22.79 -0.66
C THR A 32 -24.90 21.73 0.45
N ARG A 33 -24.96 20.45 0.08
CA ARG A 33 -24.83 19.33 1.01
C ARG A 33 -23.44 19.24 1.62
N PHE A 34 -22.39 19.51 0.85
CA PHE A 34 -21.02 19.53 1.36
C PHE A 34 -20.82 20.66 2.38
N ARG A 35 -21.30 21.87 2.09
CA ARG A 35 -21.25 22.99 3.03
C ARG A 35 -22.04 22.71 4.31
N ALA A 36 -23.21 22.07 4.21
CA ALA A 36 -23.97 21.60 5.36
C ALA A 36 -23.20 20.55 6.19
N PHE A 37 -22.53 19.60 5.52
CA PHE A 37 -21.66 18.63 6.17
C PHE A 37 -20.51 19.32 6.93
N LEU A 38 -19.80 20.26 6.30
CA LEU A 38 -18.73 21.01 6.96
C LEU A 38 -19.27 21.75 8.19
N SER A 39 -20.38 22.45 8.05
CA SER A 39 -21.01 23.15 9.19
C SER A 39 -21.34 22.20 10.34
N ALA A 40 -21.88 21.00 10.07
CA ALA A 40 -22.16 20.02 11.12
C ALA A 40 -20.89 19.39 11.70
N PHE A 41 -19.88 19.12 10.85
CA PHE A 41 -18.61 18.55 11.26
C PHE A 41 -17.79 19.50 12.13
N ARG A 42 -18.02 20.81 12.04
CA ARG A 42 -17.41 21.80 12.94
C ARG A 42 -17.65 21.47 14.41
N ASP A 43 -18.85 21.05 14.79
CA ASP A 43 -19.18 20.68 16.18
C ASP A 43 -18.43 19.42 16.64
N ASP A 44 -18.20 18.46 15.75
CA ASP A 44 -17.35 17.29 16.02
C ASP A 44 -15.89 17.74 16.25
N ALA A 45 -15.37 18.62 15.39
CA ALA A 45 -13.99 19.12 15.49
C ALA A 45 -13.76 19.94 16.77
N LEU A 46 -14.67 20.83 17.13
CA LEU A 46 -14.59 21.62 18.36
C LEU A 46 -14.61 20.72 19.60
N ARG A 47 -15.50 19.70 19.64
CA ARG A 47 -15.52 18.70 20.72
C ARG A 47 -14.24 17.88 20.79
N ALA A 48 -13.55 17.70 19.67
CA ALA A 48 -12.25 17.03 19.61
C ALA A 48 -11.07 17.93 20.02
N GLY A 49 -11.32 19.17 20.47
CA GLY A 49 -10.31 20.11 20.96
C GLY A 49 -9.69 21.01 19.87
N ILE A 50 -10.26 21.03 18.67
CA ILE A 50 -9.84 21.99 17.63
C ILE A 50 -10.43 23.37 17.98
N ASN A 51 -9.60 24.40 17.93
CA ASN A 51 -10.08 25.77 18.12
C ASN A 51 -10.81 26.27 16.86
N ALA A 52 -11.75 27.19 17.05
CA ALA A 52 -12.56 27.75 15.97
C ALA A 52 -11.70 28.34 14.84
N GLN A 53 -10.65 29.10 15.18
CA GLN A 53 -9.80 29.77 14.20
C GLN A 53 -9.05 28.79 13.28
N THR A 54 -8.50 27.69 13.83
CA THR A 54 -7.84 26.64 13.06
C THR A 54 -8.85 25.95 12.14
N TYR A 55 -10.04 25.60 12.64
CA TYR A 55 -11.08 24.99 11.82
C TYR A 55 -11.48 25.92 10.67
N ASP A 56 -11.84 27.16 10.99
CA ASP A 56 -12.34 28.13 10.04
C ASP A 56 -11.26 28.43 8.98
N SER A 57 -9.98 28.51 9.37
CA SER A 57 -8.87 28.72 8.43
C SER A 57 -8.61 27.52 7.50
N ALA A 58 -8.78 26.29 8.01
CA ALA A 58 -8.54 25.07 7.23
C ALA A 58 -9.66 24.77 6.23
N ILE A 59 -10.89 25.21 6.54
CA ILE A 59 -12.10 24.84 5.80
C ILE A 59 -12.64 26.00 4.94
N ALA A 60 -12.24 27.24 5.18
CA ALA A 60 -12.79 28.43 4.51
C ALA A 60 -12.90 28.30 2.99
N ASN A 61 -11.86 27.77 2.34
CA ASN A 61 -11.73 27.78 0.88
C ASN A 61 -11.59 26.37 0.29
N ILE A 62 -12.24 25.36 0.89
CA ILE A 62 -12.28 24.01 0.33
C ILE A 62 -13.65 23.73 -0.30
N ASP A 63 -13.64 22.96 -1.39
CA ASP A 63 -14.84 22.45 -2.06
C ASP A 63 -14.76 20.92 -2.19
N VAL A 64 -15.83 20.30 -2.72
CA VAL A 64 -15.77 18.87 -3.06
C VAL A 64 -14.74 18.67 -4.16
N ASN A 65 -13.74 17.84 -3.89
CA ASN A 65 -12.71 17.54 -4.88
C ASN A 65 -13.12 16.32 -5.73
N THR A 66 -13.64 16.57 -6.92
CA THR A 66 -14.10 15.52 -7.85
C THR A 66 -12.98 14.53 -8.20
N ARG A 67 -11.73 14.99 -8.27
CA ARG A 67 -10.59 14.12 -8.52
C ARG A 67 -10.34 13.14 -7.37
N VAL A 68 -10.55 13.56 -6.13
CA VAL A 68 -10.48 12.67 -4.96
C VAL A 68 -11.61 11.62 -5.00
N GLN A 69 -12.82 12.02 -5.42
CA GLN A 69 -13.94 11.08 -5.58
C GLN A 69 -13.63 10.02 -6.65
N GLU A 70 -13.18 10.44 -7.84
CA GLU A 70 -12.76 9.54 -8.92
C GLU A 70 -11.68 8.55 -8.47
N LEU A 71 -10.67 9.03 -7.73
CA LEU A 71 -9.58 8.19 -7.24
C LEU A 71 -10.05 7.20 -6.17
N ASN A 72 -11.02 7.59 -5.34
CA ASN A 72 -11.62 6.74 -4.31
C ASN A 72 -12.51 5.63 -4.90
N GLU A 73 -13.21 5.91 -6.00
CA GLU A 73 -14.10 4.96 -6.69
C GLU A 73 -13.34 4.01 -7.63
N ARG A 74 -12.11 4.36 -8.01
CA ARG A 74 -11.32 3.58 -8.96
C ARG A 74 -10.98 2.19 -8.40
N GLN A 75 -11.63 1.18 -8.97
CA GLN A 75 -11.19 -0.22 -8.84
C GLN A 75 -10.33 -0.57 -10.06
N PRO A 76 -9.02 -0.87 -9.89
CA PRO A 76 -8.21 -1.33 -11.01
C PRO A 76 -8.81 -2.62 -11.59
N GLU A 77 -9.18 -2.61 -12.88
CA GLU A 77 -9.67 -3.80 -13.58
C GLU A 77 -8.59 -4.88 -13.71
N PHE A 78 -7.31 -4.50 -13.59
CA PHE A 78 -6.17 -5.40 -13.67
C PHE A 78 -5.26 -5.24 -12.46
N VAL A 79 -4.86 -6.38 -11.88
CA VAL A 79 -3.84 -6.43 -10.83
C VAL A 79 -2.47 -6.45 -11.50
N ARG A 80 -1.59 -5.53 -11.10
CA ARG A 80 -0.21 -5.50 -11.60
C ARG A 80 0.57 -6.69 -11.02
N PRO A 81 1.23 -7.51 -11.84
CA PRO A 81 2.12 -8.54 -11.33
C PRO A 81 3.25 -7.98 -10.45
N VAL A 82 3.73 -8.78 -9.49
CA VAL A 82 4.76 -8.34 -8.54
C VAL A 82 6.04 -7.90 -9.24
N TRP A 83 6.47 -8.59 -10.30
CA TRP A 83 7.68 -8.23 -11.05
C TRP A 83 7.56 -6.90 -11.78
N ASP A 84 6.37 -6.58 -12.30
CA ASP A 84 6.14 -5.30 -12.97
C ASP A 84 6.20 -4.18 -11.93
N TYR A 85 5.61 -4.36 -10.76
CA TYR A 85 5.73 -3.41 -9.65
C TYR A 85 7.20 -3.20 -9.26
N LEU A 86 7.94 -4.29 -9.04
CA LEU A 86 9.36 -4.25 -8.65
C LEU A 86 10.25 -3.60 -9.70
N ALA A 87 10.02 -3.81 -10.99
CA ALA A 87 10.79 -3.17 -12.06
C ALA A 87 10.74 -1.62 -11.98
N GLY A 88 9.58 -1.09 -11.58
CA GLY A 88 9.42 0.33 -11.32
C GLY A 88 9.96 0.76 -9.96
N ALA A 89 9.70 -0.03 -8.91
CA ALA A 89 10.03 0.28 -7.52
C ALA A 89 11.53 0.17 -7.19
N VAL A 90 12.26 -0.69 -7.91
CA VAL A 90 13.67 -0.99 -7.70
C VAL A 90 14.49 -0.62 -8.95
N SER A 91 14.15 0.52 -9.56
CA SER A 91 14.80 0.98 -10.78
C SER A 91 16.21 1.53 -10.52
N ASN A 92 17.09 1.45 -11.53
CA ASN A 92 18.44 2.01 -11.42
C ASN A 92 18.43 3.51 -11.08
N THR A 93 17.47 4.27 -11.63
CA THR A 93 17.28 5.68 -11.28
C THR A 93 17.05 5.87 -9.79
N ARG A 94 16.18 5.05 -9.17
CA ARG A 94 15.92 5.13 -7.73
C ARG A 94 17.12 4.68 -6.90
N ILE A 95 17.87 3.67 -7.35
CA ILE A 95 19.09 3.19 -6.67
C ILE A 95 20.16 4.28 -6.66
N VAL A 96 20.49 4.86 -7.82
CA VAL A 96 21.47 5.94 -7.94
C VAL A 96 21.07 7.11 -7.05
N LYS A 97 19.81 7.56 -7.15
CA LYS A 97 19.32 8.67 -6.35
C LYS A 97 19.37 8.37 -4.85
N GLY A 98 19.03 7.15 -4.43
CA GLY A 98 19.06 6.77 -3.01
C GLY A 98 20.47 6.81 -2.44
N ARG A 99 21.48 6.34 -3.20
CA ARG A 99 22.88 6.44 -2.79
C ARG A 99 23.35 7.89 -2.67
N GLU A 100 22.94 8.75 -3.62
CA GLU A 100 23.19 10.20 -3.52
C GLU A 100 22.55 10.79 -2.25
N MET A 101 21.30 10.44 -1.94
CA MET A 101 20.60 10.96 -0.76
C MET A 101 21.23 10.49 0.55
N ILE A 102 21.69 9.23 0.62
CA ILE A 102 22.45 8.73 1.76
C ILE A 102 23.73 9.54 1.92
N ALA A 103 24.54 9.68 0.85
CA ALA A 103 25.81 10.39 0.90
C ALA A 103 25.63 11.88 1.27
N ALA A 104 24.63 12.55 0.71
CA ALA A 104 24.33 13.95 1.00
C ALA A 104 23.85 14.18 2.44
N ASN A 105 23.32 13.16 3.11
CA ASN A 105 22.75 13.23 4.45
C ASN A 105 23.44 12.27 5.44
N GLU A 106 24.72 11.98 5.21
CA GLU A 106 25.45 10.92 5.93
C GLU A 106 25.42 11.07 7.46
N ALA A 107 25.57 12.30 7.95
CA ALA A 107 25.51 12.59 9.38
C ALA A 107 24.11 12.33 9.97
N LEU A 108 23.06 12.69 9.23
CA LEU A 108 21.67 12.43 9.63
C LEU A 108 21.40 10.92 9.67
N PHE A 109 21.69 10.20 8.58
CA PHE A 109 21.47 8.76 8.52
C PHE A 109 22.25 8.00 9.58
N SER A 110 23.51 8.37 9.83
CA SER A 110 24.33 7.77 10.90
C SER A 110 23.72 8.01 12.28
N ARG A 111 23.25 9.23 12.57
CA ARG A 111 22.56 9.55 13.83
C ARG A 111 21.29 8.72 13.99
N LEU A 112 20.47 8.62 12.95
CA LEU A 112 19.21 7.87 12.98
C LEU A 112 19.46 6.38 13.16
N GLN A 113 20.42 5.81 12.45
CA GLN A 113 20.79 4.40 12.59
C GLN A 113 21.25 4.10 14.02
N ASN A 114 22.07 4.95 14.63
CA ASN A 114 22.52 4.77 16.00
C ASN A 114 21.37 4.91 17.02
N SER A 115 20.42 5.81 16.79
CA SER A 115 19.34 6.10 17.73
C SER A 115 18.18 5.09 17.66
N TYR A 116 17.88 4.60 16.45
CA TYR A 116 16.71 3.77 16.19
C TYR A 116 17.06 2.31 15.86
N GLY A 117 18.32 2.03 15.50
CA GLY A 117 18.74 0.70 15.05
C GLY A 117 18.19 0.34 13.66
N VAL A 118 17.73 1.31 12.88
CA VAL A 118 17.24 1.11 11.52
C VAL A 118 18.38 1.45 10.55
N LYS A 119 18.72 0.52 9.65
CA LYS A 119 19.78 0.73 8.66
C LYS A 119 19.45 1.93 7.76
N ARG A 120 20.48 2.72 7.42
CA ARG A 120 20.34 3.88 6.53
C ARG A 120 19.74 3.51 5.17
N GLU A 121 20.08 2.34 4.63
CA GLU A 121 19.58 1.86 3.35
C GLU A 121 18.09 1.57 3.39
N VAL A 122 17.59 1.09 4.54
CA VAL A 122 16.16 0.81 4.74
C VAL A 122 15.37 2.10 4.81
N LEU A 123 15.87 3.10 5.56
CA LEU A 123 15.25 4.43 5.62
C LEU A 123 15.25 5.12 4.26
N ALA A 124 16.38 5.06 3.54
CA ALA A 124 16.48 5.61 2.19
C ALA A 124 15.56 4.87 1.21
N ALA A 125 15.43 3.55 1.31
CA ALA A 125 14.52 2.78 0.47
C ALA A 125 13.07 3.22 0.69
N ILE A 126 12.60 3.30 1.94
CA ILE A 126 11.26 3.82 2.27
C ILE A 126 11.08 5.23 1.71
N TRP A 127 12.04 6.13 1.94
CA TRP A 127 11.95 7.51 1.46
C TRP A 127 11.83 7.60 -0.09
N GLY A 128 12.57 6.74 -0.80
CA GLY A 128 12.51 6.63 -2.25
C GLY A 128 11.20 6.04 -2.78
N LEU A 129 10.60 5.10 -2.05
CA LEU A 129 9.32 4.48 -2.41
C LEU A 129 8.11 5.37 -2.08
N GLU A 130 8.13 6.05 -0.95
CA GLU A 130 7.01 6.88 -0.49
C GLU A 130 6.87 8.18 -1.28
N SER A 131 7.99 8.90 -1.46
CA SER A 131 7.93 10.26 -2.00
C SER A 131 8.99 10.55 -3.06
N ASN A 132 9.66 9.53 -3.57
CA ASN A 132 10.81 9.70 -4.46
C ASN A 132 11.83 10.70 -3.85
N TYR A 133 12.17 10.45 -2.59
CA TYR A 133 13.10 11.29 -1.82
C TYR A 133 12.61 12.74 -1.61
N GLY A 134 11.30 12.91 -1.39
CA GLY A 134 10.67 14.23 -1.18
C GLY A 134 10.27 14.97 -2.45
N GLN A 135 10.56 14.43 -3.63
CA GLN A 135 10.19 15.08 -4.89
C GLN A 135 8.68 14.99 -5.18
N ASN A 136 8.02 13.95 -4.67
CA ASN A 136 6.62 13.64 -4.91
C ASN A 136 5.89 13.42 -3.57
N THR A 137 5.54 14.49 -2.87
CA THR A 137 4.85 14.42 -1.56
C THR A 137 3.32 14.55 -1.66
N GLY A 138 2.81 14.75 -2.87
CA GLY A 138 1.39 15.00 -3.15
C GLY A 138 1.07 16.50 -3.24
N THR A 139 0.03 16.82 -4.01
CA THR A 139 -0.35 18.20 -4.34
C THR A 139 -1.74 18.58 -3.84
N PHE A 140 -2.50 17.64 -3.27
CA PHE A 140 -3.83 17.92 -2.76
C PHE A 140 -3.72 18.66 -1.42
N ASN A 141 -4.52 19.71 -1.22
CA ASN A 141 -4.70 20.24 0.12
C ASN A 141 -5.31 19.14 1.02
N ILE A 142 -4.68 18.88 2.15
CA ILE A 142 -5.06 17.75 3.01
C ILE A 142 -6.49 17.87 3.55
N PHE A 143 -6.94 19.09 3.86
CA PHE A 143 -8.26 19.33 4.42
C PHE A 143 -9.33 19.12 3.36
N GLU A 144 -9.11 19.62 2.14
CA GLU A 144 -10.00 19.38 1.00
C GLU A 144 -10.12 17.88 0.68
N ALA A 145 -8.99 17.17 0.60
CA ALA A 145 -8.98 15.75 0.29
C ALA A 145 -9.70 14.92 1.37
N LEU A 146 -9.35 15.13 2.65
CA LEU A 146 -9.95 14.39 3.75
C LEU A 146 -11.41 14.77 4.00
N ALA A 147 -11.80 16.03 3.80
CA ALA A 147 -13.21 16.44 3.87
C ALA A 147 -14.03 15.80 2.75
N THR A 148 -13.48 15.70 1.54
CA THR A 148 -14.13 14.99 0.43
C THR A 148 -14.36 13.52 0.78
N LEU A 149 -13.36 12.84 1.36
CA LEU A 149 -13.49 11.44 1.81
C LEU A 149 -14.43 11.28 3.03
N ALA A 150 -14.51 12.30 3.88
CA ALA A 150 -15.35 12.31 5.08
C ALA A 150 -16.83 12.56 4.78
N TYR A 151 -17.10 13.26 3.67
CA TYR A 151 -18.43 13.71 3.24
C TYR A 151 -19.26 12.57 2.66
N ASP A 152 -18.71 11.81 1.70
CA ASP A 152 -19.48 10.83 0.94
C ASP A 152 -18.62 9.63 0.48
N GLY A 153 -19.27 8.50 0.21
CA GLY A 153 -18.65 7.27 -0.28
C GLY A 153 -18.19 6.28 0.81
N GLY A 154 -17.43 5.25 0.40
CA GLY A 154 -17.09 4.10 1.26
C GLY A 154 -16.05 4.36 2.36
N ARG A 155 -15.49 5.58 2.48
CA ARG A 155 -14.39 5.90 3.40
C ARG A 155 -14.73 6.99 4.43
N THR A 156 -16.01 7.31 4.62
CA THR A 156 -16.47 8.41 5.50
C THR A 156 -15.92 8.33 6.92
N THR A 157 -15.94 7.16 7.56
CA THR A 157 -15.36 6.98 8.92
C THR A 157 -13.85 7.25 8.94
N PHE A 158 -13.12 6.75 7.95
CA PHE A 158 -11.68 7.01 7.81
C PHE A 158 -11.41 8.50 7.59
N GLY A 159 -12.11 9.12 6.62
CA GLY A 159 -11.97 10.54 6.28
C GLY A 159 -12.22 11.43 7.48
N ARG A 160 -13.31 11.22 8.21
CA ARG A 160 -13.64 11.99 9.43
C ARG A 160 -12.54 11.88 10.49
N ARG A 161 -12.06 10.65 10.78
CA ARG A 161 -10.99 10.43 11.76
C ARG A 161 -9.70 11.14 11.35
N GLN A 162 -9.29 11.02 10.09
CA GLN A 162 -8.06 11.64 9.59
C GLN A 162 -8.20 13.17 9.50
N LEU A 163 -9.38 13.70 9.16
CA LEU A 163 -9.61 15.14 9.08
C LEU A 163 -9.47 15.82 10.46
N ILE A 164 -10.02 15.21 11.52
CA ILE A 164 -9.80 15.68 12.90
C ILE A 164 -8.31 15.67 13.22
N ALA A 165 -7.61 14.58 12.90
CA ALA A 165 -6.18 14.47 13.16
C ALA A 165 -5.36 15.52 12.37
N ALA A 166 -5.69 15.80 11.11
CA ALA A 166 -5.03 16.84 10.33
C ALA A 166 -5.23 18.24 10.94
N LEU A 167 -6.43 18.53 11.45
CA LEU A 167 -6.72 19.79 12.16
C LEU A 167 -5.91 19.90 13.45
N LYS A 168 -5.75 18.80 14.20
CA LYS A 168 -4.89 18.76 15.39
C LYS A 168 -3.44 19.07 15.03
N ILE A 169 -2.93 18.50 13.94
CA ILE A 169 -1.56 18.75 13.48
C ILE A 169 -1.36 20.23 13.14
N ALA A 170 -2.27 20.84 12.37
CA ALA A 170 -2.20 22.26 12.05
C ALA A 170 -2.16 23.14 13.31
N GLN A 171 -3.00 22.81 14.29
CA GLN A 171 -3.05 23.52 15.57
C GLN A 171 -1.78 23.34 16.41
N GLU A 172 -1.34 22.09 16.62
CA GLU A 172 -0.20 21.76 17.48
C GLU A 172 1.12 22.24 16.90
N GLN A 173 1.27 22.24 15.58
CA GLN A 173 2.50 22.65 14.89
C GLN A 173 2.48 24.10 14.41
N GLY A 174 1.37 24.81 14.62
CA GLY A 174 1.17 26.17 14.11
C GLY A 174 1.33 26.25 12.58
N ARG A 175 1.03 25.17 11.85
CA ARG A 175 1.25 25.08 10.40
C ARG A 175 0.08 25.73 9.67
N ASN A 176 0.38 26.51 8.62
CA ASN A 176 -0.63 27.13 7.78
C ASN A 176 -1.46 26.04 7.05
N PRO A 177 -2.78 25.94 7.27
CA PRO A 177 -3.61 24.93 6.62
C PRO A 177 -3.55 24.96 5.09
N ALA A 178 -3.33 26.14 4.49
CA ALA A 178 -3.28 26.30 3.04
C ALA A 178 -2.08 25.59 2.39
N THR A 179 -0.98 25.38 3.14
CA THR A 179 0.26 24.77 2.62
C THR A 179 0.44 23.32 3.06
N MET A 180 -0.54 22.74 3.76
CA MET A 180 -0.51 21.33 4.15
C MET A 180 -0.98 20.46 2.98
N THR A 181 -0.02 19.88 2.26
CA THR A 181 -0.29 19.01 1.12
C THR A 181 -0.28 17.53 1.49
N SER A 182 -0.92 16.72 0.65
CA SER A 182 -0.96 15.27 0.80
C SER A 182 -1.25 14.56 -0.53
N SER A 183 -1.17 13.24 -0.52
CA SER A 183 -1.85 12.41 -1.51
C SER A 183 -3.36 12.58 -1.43
N TRP A 184 -4.10 12.13 -2.46
CA TRP A 184 -5.56 12.16 -2.46
C TRP A 184 -6.20 11.46 -1.25
N ALA A 185 -5.49 10.50 -0.64
CA ALA A 185 -5.95 9.72 0.51
C ALA A 185 -5.50 10.31 1.86
N GLY A 186 -4.85 11.47 1.87
CA GLY A 186 -4.37 12.15 3.07
C GLY A 186 -3.00 11.70 3.56
N ALA A 187 -2.19 11.03 2.74
CA ALA A 187 -0.82 10.67 3.10
C ALA A 187 0.11 11.89 2.93
N MET A 188 0.88 12.24 3.95
CA MET A 188 1.53 13.55 4.08
C MET A 188 3.04 13.52 3.85
N GLY A 189 3.54 14.52 3.13
CA GLY A 189 4.97 14.86 3.14
C GLY A 189 5.89 13.75 2.64
N HIS A 190 7.13 13.76 3.14
CA HIS A 190 8.19 12.82 2.77
C HIS A 190 7.88 11.38 3.17
N THR A 191 7.22 11.17 4.31
CA THR A 191 6.92 9.85 4.88
C THR A 191 5.62 9.24 4.36
N GLN A 192 4.76 10.03 3.73
CA GLN A 192 3.40 9.62 3.38
C GLN A 192 2.61 9.06 4.58
N PHE A 193 2.90 9.57 5.79
CA PHE A 193 2.09 9.24 6.96
C PHE A 193 0.68 9.80 6.82
N ILE A 194 -0.33 9.01 7.17
CA ILE A 194 -1.66 9.55 7.44
C ILE A 194 -1.63 10.35 8.76
N PRO A 195 -2.53 11.34 8.95
CA PRO A 195 -2.54 12.20 10.13
C PRO A 195 -2.48 11.49 11.48
N THR A 196 -3.19 10.36 11.66
CA THR A 196 -3.12 9.63 12.93
C THR A 196 -1.76 9.00 13.18
N THR A 197 -1.12 8.45 12.14
CA THR A 197 0.25 7.91 12.23
C THR A 197 1.24 9.02 12.57
N TYR A 198 1.07 10.20 11.99
CA TYR A 198 1.87 11.36 12.36
C TYR A 198 1.72 11.73 13.84
N LEU A 199 0.48 11.84 14.35
CA LEU A 199 0.26 12.24 15.74
C LEU A 199 0.88 11.23 16.72
N GLU A 200 0.85 9.95 16.38
CA GLU A 200 1.38 8.86 17.20
C GLU A 200 2.91 8.74 17.12
N HIS A 201 3.51 9.00 15.96
CA HIS A 201 4.89 8.57 15.70
C HIS A 201 5.84 9.63 15.15
N ALA A 202 5.35 10.82 14.77
CA ALA A 202 6.22 11.86 14.24
C ALA A 202 7.16 12.39 15.33
N VAL A 203 8.40 12.63 14.95
CA VAL A 203 9.50 13.07 15.83
C VAL A 203 10.15 14.32 15.26
N ASP A 204 10.50 15.24 16.15
CA ASP A 204 11.36 16.39 15.87
C ASP A 204 12.80 15.88 15.73
N GLY A 205 13.24 15.78 14.48
CA GLY A 205 14.47 15.10 14.08
C GLY A 205 15.69 16.01 14.12
N ASP A 206 15.50 17.33 14.04
CA ASP A 206 16.56 18.34 14.07
C ASP A 206 16.57 19.22 15.34
N GLY A 207 15.53 19.14 16.18
CA GLY A 207 15.44 19.76 17.49
C GLY A 207 14.93 21.20 17.47
N ASP A 208 14.24 21.63 16.41
CA ASP A 208 13.72 23.00 16.27
C ASP A 208 12.37 23.23 16.98
N GLY A 209 11.80 22.19 17.59
CA GLY A 209 10.52 22.17 18.28
C GLY A 209 9.33 21.81 17.38
N LYS A 210 9.56 21.45 16.12
CA LYS A 210 8.53 21.06 15.15
C LYS A 210 8.75 19.63 14.67
N ARG A 211 7.69 19.06 14.11
CA ARG A 211 7.70 17.73 13.48
C ARG A 211 7.31 17.90 12.02
N ASP A 212 8.11 18.61 11.24
CA ASP A 212 7.78 19.00 9.87
C ASP A 212 8.12 17.91 8.85
N VAL A 213 7.19 16.97 8.65
CA VAL A 213 7.36 15.90 7.64
C VAL A 213 7.25 16.38 6.19
N TRP A 214 6.92 17.65 5.94
CA TRP A 214 6.81 18.20 4.59
C TRP A 214 8.12 18.82 4.12
N ASP A 215 8.73 19.66 4.95
CA ASP A 215 9.86 20.50 4.55
C ASP A 215 11.17 20.11 5.25
N SER A 216 11.13 19.28 6.31
CA SER A 216 12.32 18.76 6.99
C SER A 216 12.53 17.26 6.69
N PRO A 217 13.52 16.91 5.84
CA PRO A 217 13.96 15.52 5.71
C PRO A 217 14.44 14.92 7.04
N ALA A 218 14.95 15.73 7.97
CA ALA A 218 15.39 15.26 9.27
C ALA A 218 14.21 14.74 10.10
N ASP A 219 13.12 15.50 10.18
CA ASP A 219 11.91 15.11 10.90
C ASP A 219 11.23 13.93 10.23
N ALA A 220 11.13 13.97 8.89
CA ALA A 220 10.56 12.87 8.13
C ALA A 220 11.30 11.54 8.34
N LEU A 221 12.62 11.53 8.21
CA LEU A 221 13.41 10.31 8.36
C LEU A 221 13.48 9.86 9.82
N ALA A 222 13.53 10.79 10.79
CA ALA A 222 13.43 10.45 12.21
C ALA A 222 12.07 9.82 12.54
N SER A 223 10.99 10.36 12.02
CA SER A 223 9.63 9.84 12.17
C SER A 223 9.47 8.45 11.55
N ALA A 224 10.02 8.22 10.35
CA ALA A 224 10.02 6.91 9.70
C ALA A 224 10.84 5.88 10.50
N ALA A 225 11.99 6.28 11.03
CA ALA A 225 12.82 5.43 11.88
C ALA A 225 12.14 5.08 13.20
N ASN A 226 11.47 6.05 13.83
CA ASN A 226 10.68 5.82 15.03
C ASN A 226 9.54 4.82 14.77
N TYR A 227 8.78 5.04 13.70
CA TYR A 227 7.67 4.16 13.33
C TYR A 227 8.12 2.73 13.05
N LEU A 228 9.23 2.53 12.35
CA LEU A 228 9.78 1.19 12.11
C LEU A 228 10.21 0.50 13.41
N LYS A 229 10.90 1.24 14.31
CA LYS A 229 11.35 0.72 15.60
C LYS A 229 10.16 0.24 16.44
N GLU A 230 9.11 1.07 16.55
CA GLU A 230 7.87 0.75 17.25
C GLU A 230 7.09 -0.38 16.56
N SER A 231 7.16 -0.46 15.23
CA SER A 231 6.58 -1.55 14.43
C SER A 231 7.31 -2.89 14.56
N GLY A 232 8.38 -2.95 15.36
CA GLY A 232 9.08 -4.19 15.66
C GLY A 232 10.42 -4.37 14.93
N TRP A 233 10.95 -3.34 14.27
CA TRP A 233 12.27 -3.40 13.67
C TRP A 233 13.34 -3.69 14.73
N ARG A 234 14.31 -4.56 14.40
CA ARG A 234 15.40 -4.95 15.29
C ARG A 234 16.76 -4.85 14.59
N GLY A 235 17.47 -3.76 14.83
CA GLY A 235 18.92 -3.63 14.57
C GLY A 235 19.39 -4.20 13.23
N GLU A 236 20.45 -5.00 13.30
CA GLU A 236 21.12 -5.63 12.17
C GLU A 236 20.39 -6.85 11.59
N ARG A 237 19.25 -7.26 12.16
CA ARG A 237 18.45 -8.34 11.59
C ARG A 237 18.09 -7.99 10.15
N PHE A 238 18.39 -8.88 9.21
CA PHE A 238 18.02 -8.69 7.81
C PHE A 238 16.49 -8.74 7.66
N TRP A 239 15.93 -8.01 6.69
CA TRP A 239 14.50 -8.05 6.42
C TRP A 239 14.08 -9.44 5.89
N GLY A 240 14.87 -9.96 4.96
CA GLY A 240 14.70 -11.22 4.26
C GLY A 240 15.78 -11.40 3.19
N GLU A 241 15.87 -12.57 2.59
CA GLU A 241 16.82 -12.90 1.53
C GLU A 241 16.15 -13.84 0.53
N GLU A 242 16.59 -13.81 -0.72
CA GLU A 242 16.20 -14.82 -1.71
C GLU A 242 16.60 -16.21 -1.20
N ALA A 243 15.73 -17.19 -1.40
CA ALA A 243 15.93 -18.56 -0.98
C ALA A 243 15.76 -19.51 -2.15
N LYS A 244 16.59 -20.55 -2.17
CA LYS A 244 16.46 -21.71 -3.05
C LYS A 244 15.82 -22.84 -2.24
N LEU A 245 14.69 -23.33 -2.73
CA LEU A 245 13.98 -24.45 -2.13
C LEU A 245 14.42 -25.77 -2.78
N PRO A 246 14.54 -26.88 -2.01
CA PRO A 246 14.77 -28.19 -2.60
C PRO A 246 13.54 -28.66 -3.37
N ALA A 247 13.72 -29.55 -4.35
CA ALA A 247 12.62 -30.08 -5.16
C ALA A 247 11.52 -30.78 -4.33
N SER A 248 11.89 -31.31 -3.16
CA SER A 248 10.98 -31.97 -2.20
C SER A 248 10.36 -31.01 -1.18
N PHE A 249 10.47 -29.69 -1.36
CA PHE A 249 10.00 -28.74 -0.36
C PHE A 249 8.47 -28.84 -0.15
N PRO A 250 8.00 -28.99 1.10
CA PRO A 250 6.58 -29.01 1.43
C PRO A 250 5.98 -27.60 1.34
N PHE A 251 5.34 -27.26 0.23
CA PHE A 251 4.83 -25.90 -0.03
C PHE A 251 3.77 -25.40 0.96
N GLU A 252 3.11 -26.28 1.72
CA GLU A 252 2.27 -25.89 2.85
C GLU A 252 3.04 -25.17 3.98
N GLN A 253 4.37 -25.31 4.01
CA GLN A 253 5.23 -24.59 4.95
C GLN A 253 5.54 -23.15 4.50
N ALA A 254 5.27 -22.79 3.24
CA ALA A 254 5.48 -21.45 2.69
C ALA A 254 4.30 -20.51 3.05
N GLU A 255 4.11 -20.29 4.35
CA GLU A 255 3.08 -19.41 4.91
C GLU A 255 3.69 -18.39 5.89
N PRO A 256 3.23 -17.13 5.90
CA PRO A 256 3.74 -16.11 6.83
C PRO A 256 3.61 -16.46 8.33
N ASN A 257 2.63 -17.30 8.67
CA ASN A 257 2.40 -17.77 10.03
C ASN A 257 3.24 -19.02 10.40
N THR A 258 3.87 -19.67 9.43
CA THR A 258 4.74 -20.84 9.65
C THR A 258 6.16 -20.35 9.90
N ARG A 259 6.50 -20.13 11.18
CA ARG A 259 7.83 -19.65 11.58
C ARG A 259 8.70 -20.81 12.05
N LYS A 260 9.96 -20.81 11.60
CA LYS A 260 11.03 -21.69 12.06
C LYS A 260 12.32 -20.90 12.20
N THR A 261 13.30 -21.41 12.94
CA THR A 261 14.63 -20.82 12.98
C THR A 261 15.33 -20.97 11.63
N LEU A 262 16.36 -20.16 11.37
CA LEU A 262 17.21 -20.31 10.19
C LEU A 262 17.82 -21.71 10.10
N ASP A 263 18.32 -22.24 11.22
CA ASP A 263 18.85 -23.62 11.30
C ASP A 263 17.80 -24.66 10.90
N ALA A 264 16.54 -24.50 11.32
CA ALA A 264 15.48 -25.43 10.98
C ALA A 264 15.09 -25.36 9.50
N TRP A 265 15.12 -24.17 8.87
CA TRP A 265 14.96 -24.04 7.43
C TRP A 265 16.14 -24.65 6.66
N GLY A 266 17.37 -24.40 7.13
CA GLY A 266 18.58 -25.01 6.58
C GLY A 266 18.54 -26.54 6.64
N ALA A 267 18.08 -27.11 7.76
CA ALA A 267 17.88 -28.56 7.91
C ALA A 267 16.81 -29.14 6.97
N MET A 268 15.88 -28.32 6.49
CA MET A 268 14.91 -28.69 5.45
C MET A 268 15.48 -28.55 4.03
N GLY A 269 16.77 -28.20 3.88
CA GLY A 269 17.43 -28.03 2.59
C GLY A 269 17.23 -26.67 1.94
N VAL A 270 16.69 -25.68 2.66
CA VAL A 270 16.58 -24.30 2.17
C VAL A 270 17.95 -23.64 2.20
N THR A 271 18.40 -23.10 1.07
CA THR A 271 19.71 -22.43 0.94
C THR A 271 19.55 -21.03 0.39
N LYS A 272 20.59 -20.22 0.51
CA LYS A 272 20.77 -19.01 -0.32
C LYS A 272 20.95 -19.40 -1.80
N PRO A 273 20.84 -18.46 -2.76
CA PRO A 273 21.11 -18.74 -4.18
C PRO A 273 22.54 -19.22 -4.43
N SER A 274 23.49 -18.80 -3.60
CA SER A 274 24.89 -19.26 -3.60
C SER A 274 25.06 -20.74 -3.23
N GLY A 275 24.03 -21.39 -2.68
CA GLY A 275 24.08 -22.75 -2.14
C GLY A 275 24.46 -22.84 -0.67
N GLU A 276 24.82 -21.72 -0.04
CA GLU A 276 25.10 -21.66 1.40
C GLU A 276 23.82 -21.88 2.21
N ALA A 277 23.89 -22.70 3.26
CA ALA A 277 22.76 -22.92 4.16
C ALA A 277 22.47 -21.68 5.02
N PHE A 278 21.20 -21.43 5.28
CA PHE A 278 20.82 -20.49 6.35
C PHE A 278 21.19 -21.09 7.71
N SER A 279 21.74 -20.27 8.61
CA SER A 279 22.13 -20.69 9.96
C SER A 279 21.78 -19.64 11.00
N GLY A 280 21.49 -20.07 12.22
CA GLY A 280 21.11 -19.25 13.35
C GLY A 280 19.70 -19.49 13.89
N SER A 281 19.41 -18.83 15.01
CA SER A 281 18.15 -18.99 15.77
C SER A 281 17.06 -17.98 15.41
N GLU A 282 17.32 -17.04 14.48
CA GLU A 282 16.35 -16.01 14.11
C GLU A 282 15.07 -16.63 13.51
N PRO A 283 13.88 -16.35 14.07
CA PRO A 283 12.64 -16.83 13.49
C PRO A 283 12.35 -16.20 12.13
N ALA A 284 12.22 -17.05 11.12
CA ALA A 284 11.91 -16.68 9.75
C ALA A 284 10.78 -17.52 9.17
N PHE A 285 10.23 -17.07 8.05
CA PHE A 285 9.19 -17.76 7.28
C PHE A 285 9.52 -17.71 5.79
N ILE A 286 9.03 -18.69 5.05
CA ILE A 286 9.13 -18.72 3.59
C ILE A 286 7.85 -18.15 2.98
N PHE A 287 7.99 -17.32 1.94
CA PHE A 287 6.86 -16.92 1.11
C PHE A 287 7.21 -16.94 -0.38
N LEU A 288 6.19 -17.14 -1.21
CA LEU A 288 6.28 -17.28 -2.65
C LEU A 288 5.41 -16.21 -3.34
N PRO A 289 5.98 -15.03 -3.68
CA PRO A 289 5.20 -13.94 -4.25
C PRO A 289 4.61 -14.23 -5.65
N ALA A 290 5.10 -15.25 -6.35
CA ALA A 290 4.63 -15.67 -7.66
C ALA A 290 4.59 -17.21 -7.80
N GLY A 291 4.11 -17.90 -6.77
CA GLY A 291 4.00 -19.36 -6.76
C GLY A 291 5.36 -20.08 -6.79
N HIS A 292 5.33 -21.40 -6.95
CA HIS A 292 6.55 -22.24 -6.90
C HIS A 292 7.49 -22.06 -8.10
N ARG A 293 7.01 -21.49 -9.22
CA ARG A 293 7.82 -21.20 -10.41
C ARG A 293 8.64 -19.92 -10.28
N GLY A 294 8.26 -19.04 -9.35
CA GLY A 294 8.94 -17.80 -9.09
C GLY A 294 10.00 -17.88 -7.98
N PRO A 295 10.62 -16.74 -7.65
CA PRO A 295 11.56 -16.64 -6.53
C PRO A 295 10.88 -16.98 -5.21
N ALA A 296 11.61 -17.68 -4.33
CA ALA A 296 11.24 -17.84 -2.94
C ALA A 296 12.04 -16.87 -2.07
N PHE A 297 11.45 -16.45 -0.96
CA PHE A 297 12.12 -15.57 -0.01
C PHE A 297 11.99 -16.13 1.41
N LEU A 298 13.09 -16.08 2.15
CA LEU A 298 13.12 -16.28 3.58
C LEU A 298 13.10 -14.91 4.26
N ALA A 299 12.04 -14.60 5.00
CA ALA A 299 11.83 -13.30 5.64
C ALA A 299 11.74 -13.39 7.17
N THR A 300 12.15 -12.34 7.87
CA THR A 300 12.23 -12.29 9.33
C THR A 300 11.17 -11.38 9.95
N GLY A 301 11.28 -11.11 11.26
CA GLY A 301 10.52 -10.06 11.91
C GLY A 301 10.65 -8.67 11.27
N ASN A 302 11.79 -8.33 10.65
CA ASN A 302 11.99 -7.00 10.06
C ASN A 302 11.17 -6.79 8.77
N PHE A 303 10.91 -7.84 7.99
CA PHE A 303 9.91 -7.76 6.90
C PHE A 303 8.52 -7.41 7.41
N ASN A 304 8.13 -7.94 8.58
CA ASN A 304 6.85 -7.64 9.18
C ASN A 304 6.78 -6.19 9.71
N ALA A 305 7.90 -5.63 10.16
CA ALA A 305 7.98 -4.21 10.50
C ALA A 305 7.75 -3.32 9.26
N ILE A 306 8.29 -3.69 8.10
CA ILE A 306 8.02 -2.98 6.83
C ILE A 306 6.54 -3.09 6.43
N LEU A 307 5.93 -4.27 6.61
CA LEU A 307 4.49 -4.46 6.35
C LEU A 307 3.58 -3.58 7.24
N ARG A 308 4.06 -3.11 8.40
CA ARG A 308 3.33 -2.11 9.20
C ARG A 308 3.34 -0.72 8.57
N TYR A 309 4.34 -0.41 7.74
CA TYR A 309 4.39 0.83 6.96
C TYR A 309 3.37 0.80 5.83
N ASN A 310 3.38 -0.28 5.05
CA ASN A 310 2.38 -0.54 4.03
C ASN A 310 2.13 -2.06 3.94
N ASN A 311 0.89 -2.47 4.17
CA ASN A 311 0.49 -3.87 4.30
C ASN A 311 0.35 -4.57 2.93
N ALA A 312 1.37 -4.44 2.08
CA ALA A 312 1.49 -5.11 0.80
C ALA A 312 2.84 -5.83 0.73
N THR A 313 2.80 -7.14 0.49
CA THR A 313 4.02 -7.96 0.35
C THR A 313 4.92 -7.47 -0.77
N SER A 314 4.34 -6.98 -1.88
CA SER A 314 5.09 -6.38 -2.99
C SER A 314 5.86 -5.12 -2.56
N TYR A 315 5.23 -4.25 -1.77
CA TYR A 315 5.88 -3.07 -1.19
C TYR A 315 7.02 -3.46 -0.25
N ALA A 316 6.77 -4.38 0.70
CA ALA A 316 7.78 -4.79 1.66
C ALA A 316 8.98 -5.45 0.98
N LEU A 317 8.72 -6.23 -0.08
CA LEU A 317 9.75 -6.80 -0.93
C LEU A 317 10.54 -5.72 -1.69
N ALA A 318 9.87 -4.69 -2.22
CA ALA A 318 10.55 -3.57 -2.87
C ALA A 318 11.45 -2.77 -1.93
N VAL A 319 10.99 -2.47 -0.71
CA VAL A 319 11.81 -1.81 0.33
C VAL A 319 13.03 -2.66 0.64
N GLY A 320 12.84 -3.96 0.89
CA GLY A 320 13.92 -4.89 1.17
C GLY A 320 14.96 -4.93 0.06
N MET A 321 14.54 -5.27 -1.16
CA MET A 321 15.42 -5.36 -2.33
C MET A 321 16.11 -4.03 -2.66
N LEU A 322 15.39 -2.91 -2.58
CA LEU A 322 16.01 -1.61 -2.79
C LEU A 322 17.05 -1.32 -1.71
N SER A 323 16.78 -1.65 -0.44
CA SER A 323 17.74 -1.45 0.64
C SER A 323 19.02 -2.28 0.43
N ASP A 324 18.90 -3.53 -0.01
CA ASP A 324 20.07 -4.37 -0.31
C ASP A 324 20.89 -3.77 -1.45
N LEU A 325 20.24 -3.34 -2.53
CA LEU A 325 20.91 -2.74 -3.68
C LEU A 325 21.55 -1.38 -3.35
N LEU A 326 20.93 -0.58 -2.49
CA LEU A 326 21.54 0.67 -1.99
C LEU A 326 22.85 0.35 -1.25
N GLY A 327 22.87 -0.71 -0.44
CA GLY A 327 24.04 -1.22 0.27
C GLY A 327 25.06 -1.98 -0.59
N GLY A 328 24.84 -2.09 -1.90
CA GLY A 328 25.76 -2.79 -2.81
C GLY A 328 25.56 -4.32 -2.88
N GLY A 329 24.44 -4.81 -2.36
CA GLY A 329 24.01 -6.21 -2.49
C GLY A 329 23.68 -6.60 -3.94
N MET A 330 23.38 -7.88 -4.13
CA MET A 330 23.06 -8.43 -5.46
C MET A 330 21.58 -8.27 -5.79
N ALA A 331 21.30 -8.19 -7.10
CA ALA A 331 19.93 -8.31 -7.60
C ALA A 331 19.43 -9.75 -7.47
N LEU A 332 18.11 -9.92 -7.62
CA LEU A 332 17.45 -11.22 -7.66
C LEU A 332 18.09 -12.15 -8.70
N VAL A 333 18.38 -13.39 -8.30
CA VAL A 333 18.96 -14.42 -9.17
C VAL A 333 17.88 -15.17 -9.94
N ALA A 334 16.81 -15.59 -9.26
CA ALA A 334 15.71 -16.32 -9.88
C ALA A 334 14.90 -15.44 -10.83
N GLU A 335 14.38 -16.07 -11.89
CA GLU A 335 13.49 -15.43 -12.84
C GLU A 335 12.04 -15.42 -12.33
N TRP A 336 11.29 -14.42 -12.79
CA TRP A 336 9.85 -14.35 -12.55
C TRP A 336 9.08 -15.12 -13.62
N PRO A 337 7.97 -15.80 -13.29
CA PRO A 337 7.10 -16.47 -14.27
C PRO A 337 6.27 -15.41 -15.01
N ARG A 338 6.88 -14.74 -15.99
CA ARG A 338 6.27 -13.61 -16.72
C ARG A 338 5.12 -14.02 -17.65
N ASP A 339 4.94 -15.32 -17.84
CA ASP A 339 3.81 -15.94 -18.53
C ASP A 339 2.57 -16.12 -17.62
N GLU A 340 2.70 -15.87 -16.32
CA GLU A 340 1.59 -15.88 -15.37
C GLU A 340 0.98 -14.49 -15.17
N PHE A 341 -0.30 -14.44 -14.78
CA PHE A 341 -0.99 -13.19 -14.46
C PHE A 341 -1.74 -13.33 -13.14
N PRO A 342 -1.63 -12.37 -12.21
CA PRO A 342 -2.41 -12.39 -10.99
C PRO A 342 -3.90 -12.26 -11.31
N LEU A 343 -4.73 -13.00 -10.58
CA LEU A 343 -6.18 -12.87 -10.68
C LEU A 343 -6.66 -11.56 -10.06
N ASP A 344 -7.62 -10.91 -10.71
CA ASP A 344 -8.36 -9.80 -10.12
C ASP A 344 -9.33 -10.28 -9.01
N ALA A 345 -9.97 -9.33 -8.31
CA ALA A 345 -10.87 -9.66 -7.21
C ALA A 345 -12.07 -10.52 -7.64
N ARG A 346 -12.65 -10.26 -8.83
CA ARG A 346 -13.80 -11.01 -9.36
C ARG A 346 -13.39 -12.43 -9.74
N GLN A 347 -12.22 -12.57 -10.37
CA GLN A 347 -11.62 -13.85 -10.72
C GLN A 347 -11.28 -14.67 -9.46
N ASN A 348 -10.75 -14.04 -8.41
CA ASN A 348 -10.51 -14.70 -7.13
C ASN A 348 -11.82 -15.16 -6.46
N THR A 349 -12.88 -14.34 -6.51
CA THR A 349 -14.21 -14.75 -6.04
C THR A 349 -14.72 -15.98 -6.80
N ALA A 350 -14.63 -15.97 -8.13
CA ALA A 350 -15.04 -17.10 -8.96
C ALA A 350 -14.22 -18.37 -8.68
N LEU A 351 -12.91 -18.22 -8.43
CA LEU A 351 -12.04 -19.31 -8.02
C LEU A 351 -12.47 -19.89 -6.66
N GLN A 352 -12.77 -19.03 -5.68
CA GLN A 352 -13.20 -19.45 -4.34
C GLN A 352 -14.54 -20.21 -4.37
N GLU A 353 -15.51 -19.69 -5.12
CA GLU A 353 -16.79 -20.37 -5.34
C GLU A 353 -16.62 -21.72 -6.03
N GLY A 354 -15.75 -21.78 -7.04
CA GLY A 354 -15.44 -23.01 -7.75
C GLY A 354 -14.80 -24.07 -6.85
N LEU A 355 -13.81 -23.69 -6.03
CA LEU A 355 -13.18 -24.57 -5.05
C LEU A 355 -14.21 -25.11 -4.04
N THR A 356 -15.04 -24.23 -3.49
CA THR A 356 -16.08 -24.60 -2.51
C THR A 356 -17.08 -25.59 -3.12
N ALA A 357 -17.53 -25.34 -4.35
CA ALA A 357 -18.44 -26.24 -5.08
C ALA A 357 -17.83 -27.63 -5.34
N LEU A 358 -16.50 -27.72 -5.45
CA LEU A 358 -15.77 -28.99 -5.63
C LEU A 358 -15.47 -29.71 -4.31
N GLY A 359 -15.80 -29.11 -3.15
CA GLY A 359 -15.61 -29.68 -1.81
C GLY A 359 -14.38 -29.16 -1.07
N PHE A 360 -13.73 -28.10 -1.53
CA PHE A 360 -12.58 -27.47 -0.90
C PHE A 360 -12.99 -26.15 -0.24
N ASP A 361 -13.15 -26.15 1.09
CA ASP A 361 -13.67 -25.00 1.85
C ASP A 361 -12.69 -23.82 1.89
N THR A 362 -13.05 -22.73 1.21
CA THR A 362 -12.27 -21.47 1.21
C THR A 362 -12.60 -20.56 2.38
N GLY A 363 -13.63 -20.87 3.17
CA GLY A 363 -14.13 -20.03 4.27
C GLY A 363 -14.88 -18.77 3.82
N GLY A 364 -15.26 -18.69 2.54
CA GLY A 364 -15.92 -17.53 1.92
C GLY A 364 -15.41 -17.23 0.50
N SER A 365 -16.05 -16.25 -0.16
CA SER A 365 -15.77 -15.85 -1.56
C SER A 365 -15.64 -14.33 -1.71
N ASP A 366 -14.86 -13.71 -0.83
CA ASP A 366 -14.65 -12.25 -0.74
C ASP A 366 -13.66 -11.67 -1.77
N GLY A 367 -13.08 -12.52 -2.62
CA GLY A 367 -12.05 -12.13 -3.59
C GLY A 367 -10.67 -11.92 -2.98
N VAL A 368 -10.52 -12.11 -1.66
CA VAL A 368 -9.25 -12.01 -0.94
C VAL A 368 -8.66 -13.40 -0.74
N PHE A 369 -7.51 -13.65 -1.34
CA PHE A 369 -6.88 -14.98 -1.30
C PHE A 369 -6.04 -15.22 -0.03
N GLY A 370 -6.73 -15.28 1.12
CA GLY A 370 -6.16 -15.52 2.44
C GLY A 370 -5.72 -16.98 2.69
N GLN A 371 -5.28 -17.26 3.92
CA GLN A 371 -4.73 -18.57 4.31
C GLN A 371 -5.70 -19.74 4.05
N ARG A 372 -7.01 -19.55 4.30
CA ARG A 372 -8.03 -20.59 4.05
C ARG A 372 -8.18 -20.88 2.55
N SER A 373 -8.30 -19.85 1.72
CA SER A 373 -8.33 -19.99 0.25
C SER A 373 -7.09 -20.67 -0.30
N ARG A 374 -5.88 -20.30 0.18
CA ARG A 374 -4.63 -20.98 -0.21
C ARG A 374 -4.61 -22.45 0.19
N THR A 375 -5.07 -22.77 1.41
CA THR A 375 -5.18 -24.16 1.88
C THR A 375 -6.11 -24.98 1.00
N ALA A 376 -7.31 -24.47 0.73
CA ALA A 376 -8.27 -25.11 -0.18
C ALA A 376 -7.70 -25.34 -1.58
N LEU A 377 -6.97 -24.36 -2.12
CA LEU A 377 -6.33 -24.48 -3.43
C LEU A 377 -5.21 -25.52 -3.43
N ARG A 378 -4.40 -25.61 -2.37
CA ARG A 378 -3.36 -26.66 -2.22
C ARG A 378 -3.98 -28.05 -2.18
N ASP A 379 -5.07 -28.21 -1.44
CA ASP A 379 -5.77 -29.48 -1.34
C ASP A 379 -6.36 -29.89 -2.70
N TYR A 380 -6.92 -28.93 -3.44
CA TYR A 380 -7.35 -29.13 -4.82
C TYR A 380 -6.19 -29.54 -5.73
N GLN A 381 -5.10 -28.78 -5.73
CA GLN A 381 -3.89 -29.06 -6.53
C GLN A 381 -3.36 -30.47 -6.24
N ARG A 382 -3.24 -30.84 -4.95
CA ARG A 382 -2.79 -32.17 -4.52
C ARG A 382 -3.73 -33.27 -5.02
N SER A 383 -5.05 -33.07 -4.93
CA SER A 383 -6.05 -34.03 -5.41
C SER A 383 -6.03 -34.24 -6.93
N ARG A 384 -5.28 -33.41 -7.67
CA ARG A 384 -5.13 -33.44 -9.13
C ARG A 384 -3.70 -33.70 -9.59
N GLY A 385 -2.78 -34.03 -8.68
CA GLY A 385 -1.37 -34.28 -9.00
C GLY A 385 -0.60 -33.04 -9.45
N LEU A 386 -1.09 -31.83 -9.12
CA LEU A 386 -0.40 -30.57 -9.36
C LEU A 386 0.50 -30.19 -8.17
N ALA A 387 1.47 -29.29 -8.41
CA ALA A 387 2.27 -28.71 -7.34
C ALA A 387 1.36 -27.94 -6.36
N PRO A 388 1.33 -28.29 -5.05
CA PRO A 388 0.40 -27.70 -4.08
C PRO A 388 0.97 -26.41 -3.48
N ASP A 389 1.22 -25.39 -4.30
CA ASP A 389 1.77 -24.10 -3.86
C ASP A 389 0.72 -23.14 -3.29
N GLY A 390 -0.56 -23.35 -3.62
CA GLY A 390 -1.67 -22.50 -3.21
C GLY A 390 -1.69 -21.15 -3.90
N PHE A 391 -1.00 -21.00 -5.03
CA PHE A 391 -0.96 -19.77 -5.82
C PHE A 391 -2.06 -19.75 -6.89
N PRO A 392 -2.98 -18.76 -6.87
CA PRO A 392 -4.07 -18.70 -7.83
C PRO A 392 -3.59 -18.23 -9.21
N THR A 393 -3.93 -18.98 -10.26
CA THR A 393 -3.58 -18.66 -11.65
C THR A 393 -4.80 -18.71 -12.59
N PRO A 394 -4.76 -18.04 -13.76
CA PRO A 394 -5.83 -18.12 -14.77
C PRO A 394 -6.09 -19.54 -15.27
N GLU A 395 -5.04 -20.36 -15.36
CA GLU A 395 -5.15 -21.78 -15.72
C GLU A 395 -5.95 -22.55 -14.68
N LEU A 396 -5.63 -22.37 -13.38
CA LEU A 396 -6.35 -23.02 -12.28
C LEU A 396 -7.82 -22.58 -12.23
N LEU A 397 -8.09 -21.28 -12.43
CA LEU A 397 -9.45 -20.76 -12.54
C LEU A 397 -10.24 -21.46 -13.65
N THR A 398 -9.68 -21.50 -14.86
CA THR A 398 -10.33 -22.14 -16.02
C THR A 398 -10.61 -23.62 -15.74
N ARG A 399 -9.62 -24.33 -15.18
CA ARG A 399 -9.75 -25.74 -14.85
C ARG A 399 -10.85 -25.99 -13.81
N ILE A 400 -10.86 -25.22 -12.73
CA ILE A 400 -11.83 -25.36 -11.63
C ILE A 400 -13.25 -25.06 -12.12
N LEU A 401 -13.44 -24.02 -12.94
CA LEU A 401 -14.75 -23.70 -13.50
C LEU A 401 -15.26 -24.79 -14.46
N ASN A 402 -14.37 -25.38 -15.26
CA ASN A 402 -14.73 -26.50 -16.13
C ASN A 402 -15.08 -27.77 -15.34
N GLU A 403 -14.32 -28.13 -14.30
CA GLU A 403 -14.62 -29.26 -13.42
C GLU A 403 -15.92 -29.07 -12.62
N ARG A 404 -16.24 -27.83 -12.23
CA ARG A 404 -17.53 -27.49 -11.61
C ARG A 404 -18.68 -27.71 -12.59
N GLY A 405 -18.53 -27.24 -13.83
CA GLY A 405 -19.56 -27.32 -14.86
C GLY A 405 -19.88 -28.75 -15.29
N SER A 406 -18.94 -29.69 -15.19
CA SER A 406 -19.16 -31.10 -15.54
C SER A 406 -19.82 -31.95 -14.43
N ARG A 407 -19.94 -31.39 -13.21
CA ARG A 407 -20.63 -32.03 -12.07
C ARG A 407 -22.09 -31.59 -11.91
N GLN A 408 -22.50 -30.54 -12.63
CA GLN A 408 -23.90 -30.08 -12.72
C GLN A 408 -24.56 -30.72 -13.94
#